data_AF-A0A7Y2M4W7-F1
#
_entry.id   AF-A0A7Y2M4W7-F1
#
_cell.length_a   1.000
_cell.length_b   1.000
_cell.length_c   1.000
_cell.angle_alpha   90.00
_cell.angle_beta   90.00
_cell.angle_gamma   90.00
#
_symmetry.space_group_name_H-M   'P 1'
#
loop_
_entity.id
_entity.type
_entity.pdbx_description
1 polymer ?
#
loop_
_entity_poly.entity_id
_entity_poly.type
_entity_poly.pdbx_seq_one_letter_code
_entity_poly.pdbx_strand_id
1 'polypeptide(L)'
;MSAPETHRRRWSARIAIDWFFFIFAGLAAIWLAYLSFTETLSLGWWGIAGGILFWALLAYLVLPRLHRILTTIYVPEYFIGRARTSDGLLGDPVNLAFMGVEEQLHAVMREARWTRADPVTPRSSWRIVTATLTRRSYDEAPVSPLFLFGRQQDFAYQQEVAGNPAQRHHVRFWRCPDGWLLPGGRRVDWVAAGTFDTAVGLSLFTLQITHRIDADTDVERDHIVKTVTDADPRVAVDVIRDFSSGYHARNGGGDSIRTDGDLPIVDVRGVTS
;
A
#
# COMPACT_ATOMS: atom_id res chain seq x y z
N MET A 1 -17.69 -20.46 27.53
CA MET A 1 -16.24 -20.33 27.33
C MET A 1 -15.84 -21.24 26.18
N SER A 2 -15.82 -20.73 24.96
CA SER A 2 -15.31 -21.40 23.77
C SER A 2 -13.82 -21.13 23.66
N ALA A 3 -13.03 -22.19 23.41
CA ALA A 3 -11.58 -22.12 23.27
C ALA A 3 -11.17 -21.25 22.06
N PRO A 4 -10.00 -20.58 22.10
CA PRO A 4 -9.52 -19.83 20.95
C PRO A 4 -9.15 -20.80 19.83
N GLU A 5 -9.79 -20.66 18.68
CA GLU A 5 -9.40 -21.39 17.47
C GLU A 5 -7.97 -21.00 17.10
N THR A 6 -7.04 -21.94 17.25
CA THR A 6 -5.68 -21.79 16.75
C THR A 6 -5.73 -21.77 15.23
N HIS A 7 -5.71 -20.58 14.64
CA HIS A 7 -5.59 -20.39 13.20
C HIS A 7 -4.28 -21.05 12.74
N ARG A 8 -4.37 -22.27 12.22
CA ARG A 8 -3.25 -22.93 11.53
C ARG A 8 -2.90 -22.04 10.35
N ARG A 9 -1.84 -21.25 10.48
CA ARG A 9 -1.19 -20.49 9.40
C ARG A 9 -0.90 -21.48 8.27
N ARG A 10 -1.80 -21.58 7.28
CA ARG A 10 -1.52 -22.24 6.01
C ARG A 10 -0.50 -21.36 5.31
N TRP A 11 0.78 -21.61 5.57
CA TRP A 11 1.87 -21.07 4.79
C TRP A 11 1.61 -21.48 3.34
N SER A 12 1.17 -20.53 2.52
CA SER A 12 0.99 -20.80 1.09
C SER A 12 2.36 -21.11 0.51
N ALA A 13 2.45 -22.12 -0.36
CA ALA A 13 3.73 -22.52 -0.97
C ALA A 13 4.45 -21.34 -1.63
N ARG A 14 3.69 -20.34 -2.12
CA ARG A 14 4.21 -19.07 -2.64
C ARG A 14 4.97 -18.27 -1.59
N ILE A 15 4.40 -18.08 -0.41
CA ILE A 15 5.08 -17.38 0.70
C ILE A 15 6.37 -18.11 1.07
N ALA A 16 6.36 -19.44 1.12
CA ALA A 16 7.55 -20.21 1.44
C ALA A 16 8.66 -20.07 0.37
N ILE A 17 8.28 -20.07 -0.91
CA ILE A 17 9.19 -19.86 -2.04
C ILE A 17 9.78 -18.44 -2.02
N ASP A 18 8.95 -17.43 -1.80
CA ASP A 18 9.39 -16.03 -1.71
C ASP A 18 10.37 -15.84 -0.55
N TRP A 19 10.08 -16.44 0.62
CA TRP A 19 10.98 -16.44 1.77
C TRP A 19 12.30 -17.15 1.48
N PHE A 20 12.27 -18.30 0.80
CA PHE A 20 13.48 -19.02 0.42
C PHE A 20 14.38 -18.16 -0.49
N PHE A 21 13.83 -17.62 -1.57
CA PHE A 21 14.61 -16.78 -2.50
C PHE A 21 15.11 -15.51 -1.83
N PHE A 22 14.33 -14.93 -0.92
CA PHE A 22 14.73 -13.76 -0.16
C PHE A 22 15.91 -14.03 0.78
N ILE A 23 15.85 -15.11 1.58
CA ILE A 23 16.95 -15.53 2.46
C ILE A 23 18.18 -15.92 1.63
N PHE A 24 17.99 -16.71 0.57
CA PHE A 24 19.07 -17.14 -0.31
C PHE A 24 19.78 -15.94 -0.94
N ALA A 25 19.04 -14.97 -1.48
CA ALA A 25 19.60 -13.75 -2.05
C ALA A 25 20.37 -12.93 -0.99
N GLY A 26 19.87 -12.88 0.26
CA GLY A 26 20.58 -12.25 1.37
C GLY A 26 21.92 -12.93 1.67
N LEU A 27 21.94 -14.26 1.80
CA LEU A 27 23.15 -15.04 2.04
C LEU A 27 24.13 -14.95 0.87
N ALA A 28 23.64 -15.03 -0.37
CA ALA A 28 24.46 -14.89 -1.58
C ALA A 28 25.09 -13.49 -1.67
N ALA A 29 24.36 -12.44 -1.29
CA ALA A 29 24.88 -11.09 -1.25
C ALA A 29 25.97 -10.91 -0.17
N ILE A 30 25.80 -11.50 1.02
CA ILE A 30 26.83 -11.53 2.07
C ILE A 30 28.08 -12.27 1.57
N TRP A 31 27.89 -13.42 0.94
CA TRP A 31 28.99 -14.21 0.38
C TRP A 31 29.74 -13.46 -0.72
N LEU A 32 29.02 -12.81 -1.65
CA LEU A 32 29.62 -11.98 -2.68
C LEU A 32 30.40 -10.81 -2.08
N ALA A 33 29.86 -10.15 -1.05
CA ALA A 33 30.55 -9.08 -0.35
C ALA A 33 31.85 -9.60 0.31
N TYR A 34 31.81 -10.76 0.97
CA TYR A 34 33.00 -11.38 1.55
C TYR A 34 34.08 -11.67 0.50
N LEU A 35 33.72 -12.31 -0.63
CA LEU A 35 34.64 -12.59 -1.72
C LEU A 35 35.24 -11.32 -2.32
N SER A 36 34.41 -10.30 -2.56
CA SER A 36 34.90 -9.01 -3.05
C SER A 36 35.90 -8.39 -2.07
N PHE A 37 35.62 -8.41 -0.77
CA PHE A 37 36.53 -7.87 0.24
C PHE A 37 37.88 -8.59 0.27
N THR A 38 37.88 -9.92 0.23
CA THR A 38 39.13 -10.72 0.29
C THR A 38 40.00 -10.52 -0.96
N GLU A 39 39.39 -10.42 -2.14
CA GLU A 39 40.10 -10.19 -3.41
C GLU A 39 40.63 -8.75 -3.52
N THR A 40 39.94 -7.79 -2.91
CA THR A 40 40.31 -6.37 -2.95
C THR A 40 41.69 -6.10 -2.33
N LEU A 41 42.07 -6.90 -1.32
CA LEU A 41 43.33 -6.74 -0.59
C LEU A 41 44.57 -7.18 -1.40
N SER A 42 44.40 -7.94 -2.48
CA SER A 42 45.49 -8.42 -3.35
C SER A 42 45.69 -7.62 -4.64
N LEU A 43 44.82 -6.64 -4.94
CA LEU A 43 44.71 -6.04 -6.28
C LEU A 43 45.41 -4.69 -6.49
N GLY A 44 46.25 -4.22 -5.55
CA GLY A 44 46.96 -2.94 -5.70
C GLY A 44 45.99 -1.76 -5.93
N TRP A 45 46.25 -0.88 -6.92
CA TRP A 45 45.37 0.25 -7.24
C TRP A 45 43.97 -0.16 -7.74
N TRP A 46 43.82 -1.35 -8.35
CA TRP A 46 42.51 -1.92 -8.71
C TRP A 46 41.69 -2.32 -7.48
N GLY A 47 42.33 -2.46 -6.32
CA GLY A 47 41.66 -2.58 -5.03
C GLY A 47 40.77 -1.39 -4.70
N ILE A 48 41.03 -0.18 -5.24
CA ILE A 48 40.12 0.95 -5.04
C ILE A 48 38.79 0.70 -5.76
N ALA A 49 38.83 0.24 -7.02
CA ALA A 49 37.62 -0.11 -7.77
C ALA A 49 36.89 -1.31 -7.14
N GLY A 50 37.63 -2.33 -6.68
CA GLY A 50 37.07 -3.45 -5.92
C GLY A 50 36.39 -3.01 -4.63
N GLY A 51 37.01 -2.09 -3.88
CA GLY A 51 36.45 -1.49 -2.66
C GLY A 51 35.17 -0.70 -2.92
N ILE A 52 35.12 0.09 -4.01
CA ILE A 52 33.91 0.80 -4.44
C ILE A 52 32.79 -0.18 -4.81
N LEU A 53 33.10 -1.24 -5.56
CA LEU A 53 32.13 -2.27 -5.93
C LEU A 53 31.61 -3.02 -4.70
N PHE A 54 32.50 -3.43 -3.79
CA PHE A 54 32.13 -4.03 -2.51
C PHE A 54 31.21 -3.12 -1.71
N TRP A 55 31.59 -1.84 -1.55
CA TRP A 55 30.77 -0.86 -0.85
C TRP A 55 29.38 -0.73 -1.49
N ALA A 56 29.30 -0.68 -2.82
CA ALA A 56 28.03 -0.59 -3.53
C ALA A 56 27.16 -1.84 -3.32
N LEU A 57 27.74 -3.04 -3.43
CA LEU A 57 27.02 -4.29 -3.16
C LEU A 57 26.57 -4.39 -1.71
N LEU A 58 27.42 -4.04 -0.75
CA LEU A 58 27.10 -4.06 0.67
C LEU A 58 25.98 -3.05 0.99
N ALA A 59 26.15 -1.79 0.60
CA ALA A 59 25.23 -0.71 0.95
C ALA A 59 23.88 -0.78 0.24
N TYR A 60 23.84 -1.24 -1.02
CA TYR A 60 22.62 -1.21 -1.83
C TYR A 60 21.99 -2.60 -2.09
N LEU A 61 22.71 -3.70 -1.83
CA LEU A 61 22.18 -5.05 -2.00
C LEU A 61 22.00 -5.78 -0.66
N VAL A 62 23.04 -5.81 0.18
CA VAL A 62 23.09 -6.62 1.41
C VAL A 62 22.36 -5.94 2.57
N LEU A 63 22.79 -4.73 2.94
CA LEU A 63 22.24 -4.01 4.10
C LEU A 63 20.73 -3.82 4.03
N PRO A 64 20.14 -3.40 2.88
CA PRO A 64 18.70 -3.23 2.78
C PRO A 64 17.94 -4.55 3.00
N ARG A 65 18.46 -5.68 2.48
CA ARG A 65 17.85 -7.00 2.66
C ARG A 65 17.95 -7.48 4.11
N LEU A 66 19.14 -7.35 4.72
CA LEU A 66 19.34 -7.74 6.10
C LEU A 66 18.46 -6.91 7.04
N HIS A 67 18.39 -5.60 6.81
CA HIS A 67 17.50 -4.71 7.57
C HIS A 67 16.05 -5.17 7.44
N ARG A 68 15.57 -5.49 6.23
CA ARG A 68 14.21 -6.00 6.01
C ARG A 68 13.94 -7.34 6.72
N ILE A 69 14.90 -8.27 6.75
CA ILE A 69 14.76 -9.51 7.55
C ILE A 69 14.61 -9.17 9.03
N LEU A 70 15.51 -8.34 9.56
CA LEU A 70 15.52 -8.00 10.97
C LEU A 70 14.25 -7.24 11.38
N THR A 71 13.77 -6.29 10.58
CA THR A 71 12.54 -5.56 10.89
C THR A 71 11.31 -6.46 10.93
N THR A 72 11.24 -7.51 10.11
CA THR A 72 10.13 -8.48 10.21
C THR A 72 10.14 -9.31 11.50
N ILE A 73 11.30 -9.47 12.14
CA ILE A 73 11.43 -10.22 13.41
C ILE A 73 11.11 -9.32 14.60
N TYR A 74 11.64 -8.10 14.61
CA TYR A 74 11.61 -7.22 15.79
C TYR A 74 10.48 -6.19 15.79
N VAL A 75 9.85 -5.90 14.64
CA VAL A 75 8.74 -4.92 14.54
C VAL A 75 7.44 -5.67 14.26
N PRO A 76 6.58 -5.87 15.28
CA PRO A 76 5.27 -6.47 15.08
C PRO A 76 4.42 -5.71 14.06
N GLU A 77 3.44 -6.40 13.48
CA GLU A 77 2.45 -5.81 12.57
C GLU A 77 1.41 -5.00 13.35
N TYR A 78 1.86 -3.96 14.08
CA TYR A 78 0.97 -3.00 14.68
C TYR A 78 0.21 -2.24 13.60
N PHE A 79 -1.11 -2.16 13.77
CA PHE A 79 -1.93 -1.20 13.08
C PHE A 79 -1.72 0.17 13.71
N ILE A 80 -1.17 1.09 12.94
CA ILE A 80 -0.88 2.46 13.36
C ILE A 80 -1.60 3.48 12.46
N GLY A 81 -2.72 3.09 11.83
CA GLY A 81 -3.43 3.93 10.88
C GLY A 81 -2.66 4.23 9.59
N ARG A 82 -1.65 3.41 9.24
CA ARG A 82 -0.82 3.55 8.05
C ARG A 82 -0.67 2.20 7.35
N ALA A 83 -0.89 2.18 6.05
CA ALA A 83 -0.50 1.04 5.23
C ALA A 83 1.02 0.96 5.09
N ARG A 84 1.54 -0.19 4.65
CA ARG A 84 2.97 -0.40 4.39
C ARG A 84 3.22 -0.74 2.93
N THR A 85 4.32 -0.25 2.37
CA THR A 85 4.78 -0.68 1.04
C THR A 85 5.37 -2.09 1.12
N SER A 86 5.66 -2.70 -0.03
CA SER A 86 6.35 -3.99 -0.11
C SER A 86 7.69 -4.02 0.64
N ASP A 87 8.37 -2.89 0.71
CA ASP A 87 9.68 -2.75 1.37
C ASP A 87 9.57 -2.37 2.86
N GLY A 88 8.34 -2.31 3.39
CA GLY A 88 8.07 -2.05 4.80
C GLY A 88 8.04 -0.57 5.19
N LEU A 89 8.12 0.35 4.21
CA LEU A 89 7.98 1.79 4.45
C LEU A 89 6.52 2.15 4.71
N LEU A 90 6.28 3.22 5.47
CA LEU A 90 4.93 3.72 5.72
C LEU A 90 4.34 4.32 4.44
N GLY A 91 3.30 3.69 3.90
CA GLY A 91 2.54 4.10 2.72
C GLY A 91 1.41 5.05 3.07
N ASP A 92 0.24 4.84 2.47
CA ASP A 92 -0.90 5.74 2.59
C ASP A 92 -1.53 5.72 3.99
N PRO A 93 -2.14 6.84 4.44
CA PRO A 93 -2.91 6.87 5.67
C PRO A 93 -4.20 6.07 5.52
N VAL A 94 -4.57 5.34 6.57
CA VAL A 94 -5.92 4.81 6.71
C VAL A 94 -6.79 5.96 7.20
N ASN A 95 -7.59 6.53 6.30
CA ASN A 95 -8.39 7.74 6.51
C ASN A 95 -9.89 7.48 6.39
N LEU A 96 -10.31 6.24 6.13
CA LEU A 96 -11.72 5.85 6.02
C LEU A 96 -11.95 4.47 6.64
N ALA A 97 -13.17 4.22 7.11
CA ALA A 97 -13.65 2.89 7.46
C ALA A 97 -15.07 2.68 6.96
N PHE A 98 -15.46 1.41 6.77
CA PHE A 98 -16.79 1.07 6.28
C PHE A 98 -17.41 -0.04 7.13
N MET A 99 -18.74 0.02 7.29
CA MET A 99 -19.57 -1.05 7.87
C MET A 99 -20.52 -1.59 6.81
N GLY A 100 -20.55 -2.90 6.64
CA GLY A 100 -21.29 -3.58 5.59
C GLY A 100 -20.57 -4.77 4.99
N VAL A 101 -21.33 -5.62 4.31
CA VAL A 101 -20.77 -6.74 3.54
C VAL A 101 -20.13 -6.24 2.24
N GLU A 102 -19.29 -7.06 1.63
CA GLU A 102 -18.52 -6.70 0.42
C GLU A 102 -19.44 -6.25 -0.72
N GLU A 103 -20.59 -6.91 -0.88
CA GLU A 103 -21.57 -6.65 -1.94
C GLU A 103 -22.18 -5.24 -1.82
N GLN A 104 -22.47 -4.80 -0.59
CA GLN A 104 -23.02 -3.47 -0.31
C GLN A 104 -22.00 -2.37 -0.61
N LEU A 105 -20.75 -2.62 -0.23
CA LEU A 105 -19.66 -1.71 -0.54
C LEU A 105 -19.42 -1.62 -2.06
N HIS A 106 -19.46 -2.73 -2.77
CA HIS A 106 -19.37 -2.73 -4.23
C HIS A 106 -20.54 -1.99 -4.90
N ALA A 107 -21.76 -2.18 -4.38
CA ALA A 107 -22.96 -1.50 -4.88
C ALA A 107 -22.83 0.01 -4.76
N VAL A 108 -22.52 0.53 -3.57
CA VAL A 108 -22.41 1.98 -3.34
C VAL A 108 -21.26 2.60 -4.14
N MET A 109 -20.11 1.92 -4.24
CA MET A 109 -18.97 2.45 -5.00
C MET A 109 -19.31 2.56 -6.50
N ARG A 110 -20.04 1.58 -7.05
CA ARG A 110 -20.50 1.61 -8.44
C ARG A 110 -21.52 2.72 -8.67
N GLU A 111 -22.48 2.90 -7.76
CA GLU A 111 -23.48 3.98 -7.84
C GLU A 111 -22.82 5.37 -7.74
N ALA A 112 -21.78 5.49 -6.91
CA ALA A 112 -20.91 6.66 -6.80
C ALA A 112 -19.96 6.86 -7.99
N ARG A 113 -20.09 6.05 -9.06
CA ARG A 113 -19.30 6.09 -10.29
C ARG A 113 -17.79 5.91 -10.05
N TRP A 114 -17.43 5.05 -9.12
CA TRP A 114 -16.08 4.56 -8.97
C TRP A 114 -15.87 3.28 -9.78
N THR A 115 -14.75 3.22 -10.49
CA THR A 115 -14.36 2.08 -11.31
C THR A 115 -13.41 1.18 -10.52
N ARG A 116 -13.68 -0.12 -10.46
CA ARG A 116 -12.79 -1.08 -9.78
C ARG A 116 -11.50 -1.22 -10.59
N ALA A 117 -10.35 -1.13 -9.91
CA ALA A 117 -9.05 -1.35 -10.54
C ALA A 117 -8.83 -2.84 -10.83
N ASP A 118 -8.19 -3.16 -11.95
CA ASP A 118 -7.80 -4.52 -12.28
C ASP A 118 -6.79 -5.07 -11.25
N PRO A 119 -6.88 -6.35 -10.86
CA PRO A 119 -5.84 -6.98 -10.06
C PRO A 119 -4.52 -7.02 -10.83
N VAL A 120 -3.39 -7.00 -10.11
CA VAL A 120 -2.06 -7.19 -10.71
C VAL A 120 -1.94 -8.64 -11.20
N THR A 121 -1.99 -8.83 -12.51
CA THR A 121 -1.88 -10.13 -13.19
C THR A 121 -0.95 -9.97 -14.39
N PRO A 122 -0.33 -11.05 -14.92
CA PRO A 122 0.49 -10.94 -16.13
C PRO A 122 -0.26 -10.28 -17.31
N ARG A 123 -1.57 -10.51 -17.39
CA ARG A 123 -2.45 -9.91 -18.39
C ARG A 123 -2.62 -8.40 -18.19
N SER A 124 -2.90 -7.94 -16.97
CA SER A 124 -3.02 -6.51 -16.69
C SER A 124 -1.65 -5.81 -16.79
N SER A 125 -0.56 -6.44 -16.37
CA SER A 125 0.80 -5.94 -16.60
C SER A 125 1.13 -5.78 -18.09
N TRP A 126 0.76 -6.75 -18.94
CA TRP A 126 0.92 -6.63 -20.39
C TRP A 126 0.05 -5.50 -20.98
N ARG A 127 -1.17 -5.34 -20.46
CA ARG A 127 -2.11 -4.28 -20.85
C ARG A 127 -1.60 -2.88 -20.44
N ILE A 128 -0.90 -2.75 -19.31
CA ILE A 128 -0.17 -1.52 -18.96
C ILE A 128 0.87 -1.22 -20.04
N VAL A 129 1.74 -2.18 -20.37
CA VAL A 129 2.81 -1.99 -21.37
C VAL A 129 2.24 -1.56 -22.71
N THR A 130 1.18 -2.23 -23.20
CA THR A 130 0.56 -1.87 -24.48
C THR A 130 -0.15 -0.52 -24.42
N ALA A 131 -0.86 -0.18 -23.34
CA ALA A 131 -1.52 1.12 -23.17
C ALA A 131 -0.50 2.28 -23.16
N THR A 132 0.62 2.11 -22.45
CA THR A 132 1.73 3.09 -22.41
C THR A 132 2.34 3.28 -23.79
N LEU A 133 2.61 2.20 -24.52
CA LEU A 133 3.18 2.27 -25.88
C LEU A 133 2.20 2.88 -26.90
N THR A 134 0.90 2.65 -26.73
CA THR A 134 -0.14 3.15 -27.65
C THR A 134 -0.73 4.51 -27.24
N ARG A 135 -0.27 5.10 -26.13
CA ARG A 135 -0.77 6.37 -25.55
C ARG A 135 -2.29 6.39 -25.33
N ARG A 136 -2.89 5.24 -25.00
CA ARG A 136 -4.32 5.14 -24.67
C ARG A 136 -4.51 5.24 -23.15
N SER A 137 -5.62 5.84 -22.71
CA SER A 137 -5.99 5.83 -21.30
C SER A 137 -6.29 4.39 -20.85
N TYR A 138 -5.80 4.01 -19.67
CA TYR A 138 -6.11 2.74 -19.03
C TYR A 138 -6.70 3.03 -17.65
N ASP A 139 -8.01 3.09 -17.59
CA ASP A 139 -8.73 3.64 -16.44
C ASP A 139 -8.85 2.61 -15.29
N GLU A 140 -8.61 1.33 -15.59
CA GLU A 140 -8.59 0.23 -14.61
C GLU A 140 -7.15 -0.20 -14.24
N ALA A 141 -6.13 0.61 -14.54
CA ALA A 141 -4.73 0.22 -14.36
C ALA A 141 -4.44 -0.24 -12.90
N PRO A 142 -3.79 -1.39 -12.69
CA PRO A 142 -3.45 -1.89 -11.36
C PRO A 142 -2.65 -0.88 -10.54
N VAL A 143 -3.01 -0.74 -9.25
CA VAL A 143 -2.27 0.09 -8.31
C VAL A 143 -1.16 -0.69 -7.60
N SER A 144 -0.08 -0.01 -7.21
CA SER A 144 0.98 -0.61 -6.40
C SER A 144 0.41 -1.28 -5.13
N PRO A 145 0.95 -2.45 -4.74
CA PRO A 145 0.46 -3.18 -3.57
C PRO A 145 0.77 -2.42 -2.29
N LEU A 146 -0.23 -2.30 -1.42
CA LEU A 146 -0.10 -1.80 -0.07
C LEU A 146 -0.61 -2.85 0.92
N PHE A 147 0.07 -2.92 2.06
CA PHE A 147 -0.10 -3.98 3.02
C PHE A 147 -0.68 -3.43 4.32
N LEU A 148 -1.70 -4.13 4.83
CA LEU A 148 -2.31 -3.89 6.12
C LEU A 148 -2.75 -5.23 6.71
N PHE A 149 -2.64 -5.41 8.03
CA PHE A 149 -2.94 -6.69 8.70
C PHE A 149 -2.18 -7.89 8.10
N GLY A 150 -0.94 -7.66 7.66
CA GLY A 150 -0.08 -8.70 7.08
C GLY A 150 -0.50 -9.18 5.68
N ARG A 151 -1.42 -8.49 5.01
CA ARG A 151 -1.88 -8.86 3.66
C ARG A 151 -2.05 -7.67 2.73
N GLN A 152 -2.03 -7.95 1.43
CA GLN A 152 -2.30 -6.97 0.38
C GLN A 152 -3.76 -6.50 0.45
N GLN A 153 -4.05 -5.31 -0.09
CA GLN A 153 -5.43 -4.82 -0.24
C GLN A 153 -6.33 -5.83 -0.96
N ASP A 154 -7.59 -5.91 -0.53
CA ASP A 154 -8.57 -6.84 -1.09
C ASP A 154 -9.08 -6.32 -2.45
N PHE A 155 -9.30 -5.01 -2.56
CA PHE A 155 -9.62 -4.33 -3.82
C PHE A 155 -9.28 -2.83 -3.76
N ALA A 156 -9.26 -2.22 -4.94
CA ALA A 156 -9.07 -0.78 -5.10
C ALA A 156 -10.05 -0.23 -6.14
N TYR A 157 -10.41 1.03 -5.96
CA TYR A 157 -11.28 1.79 -6.86
C TYR A 157 -10.59 3.07 -7.32
N GLN A 158 -10.97 3.53 -8.51
CA GLN A 158 -10.47 4.74 -9.14
C GLN A 158 -11.62 5.57 -9.69
N GLN A 159 -11.46 6.88 -9.71
CA GLN A 159 -12.37 7.79 -10.40
C GLN A 159 -11.54 8.85 -11.13
N GLU A 160 -11.70 8.94 -12.45
CA GLU A 160 -10.96 9.87 -13.30
C GLU A 160 -11.52 11.29 -13.19
N VAL A 161 -10.64 12.28 -13.16
CA VAL A 161 -11.03 13.69 -13.18
C VAL A 161 -11.17 14.17 -14.61
N ALA A 162 -12.41 14.37 -15.07
CA ALA A 162 -12.80 15.17 -16.24
C ALA A 162 -11.88 15.06 -17.48
N GLY A 163 -11.51 13.84 -17.88
CA GLY A 163 -10.71 13.58 -19.09
C GLY A 163 -9.21 13.82 -18.95
N ASN A 164 -8.70 14.00 -17.72
CA ASN A 164 -7.29 14.04 -17.42
C ASN A 164 -6.84 12.71 -16.78
N PRO A 165 -6.25 11.78 -17.55
CA PRO A 165 -5.82 10.49 -17.02
C PRO A 165 -4.64 10.61 -16.04
N ALA A 166 -3.97 11.77 -15.94
CA ALA A 166 -2.91 11.99 -14.96
C ALA A 166 -3.43 12.36 -13.56
N GLN A 167 -4.72 12.68 -13.44
CA GLN A 167 -5.37 13.05 -12.18
C GLN A 167 -6.48 12.08 -11.85
N ARG A 168 -6.34 11.38 -10.73
CA ARG A 168 -7.20 10.27 -10.38
C ARG A 168 -7.43 10.22 -8.88
N HIS A 169 -8.68 10.06 -8.50
CA HIS A 169 -9.07 9.69 -7.15
C HIS A 169 -8.86 8.19 -6.98
N HIS A 170 -8.32 7.76 -5.85
CA HIS A 170 -8.03 6.36 -5.58
C HIS A 170 -8.42 6.01 -4.15
N VAL A 171 -9.02 4.83 -3.98
CA VAL A 171 -9.27 4.28 -2.65
C VAL A 171 -8.98 2.78 -2.63
N ARG A 172 -8.22 2.34 -1.63
CA ARG A 172 -7.87 0.93 -1.39
C ARG A 172 -8.59 0.43 -0.15
N PHE A 173 -9.03 -0.83 -0.16
CA PHE A 173 -9.80 -1.43 0.93
C PHE A 173 -9.14 -2.67 1.49
N TRP A 174 -9.24 -2.84 2.81
CA TRP A 174 -8.86 -4.04 3.53
C TRP A 174 -9.99 -4.46 4.47
N ARG A 175 -10.39 -5.73 4.41
CA ARG A 175 -11.28 -6.36 5.41
C ARG A 175 -10.64 -6.29 6.80
N CYS A 176 -11.38 -5.78 7.77
CA CYS A 176 -10.92 -5.80 9.16
C CYS A 176 -10.89 -7.25 9.67
N PRO A 177 -9.79 -7.70 10.33
CA PRO A 177 -9.77 -9.04 10.93
C PRO A 177 -10.86 -9.22 11.98
N ASP A 178 -11.36 -10.44 12.16
CA ASP A 178 -12.38 -10.72 13.16
C ASP A 178 -11.91 -10.33 14.56
N GLY A 179 -12.79 -9.70 15.31
CA GLY A 179 -12.49 -9.24 16.66
C GLY A 179 -11.67 -7.94 16.73
N TRP A 180 -11.12 -7.45 15.62
CA TRP A 180 -10.34 -6.21 15.58
C TRP A 180 -11.17 -4.99 16.00
N LEU A 181 -10.58 -4.13 16.84
CA LEU A 181 -11.20 -2.92 17.35
C LEU A 181 -10.38 -1.69 16.96
N LEU A 182 -11.05 -0.67 16.46
CA LEU A 182 -10.49 0.66 16.31
C LEU A 182 -10.52 1.40 17.67
N PRO A 183 -9.79 2.54 17.79
CA PRO A 183 -9.87 3.42 18.96
C PRO A 183 -11.31 3.67 19.42
N GLY A 184 -11.51 3.72 20.74
CA GLY A 184 -12.84 3.80 21.35
C GLY A 184 -13.66 2.50 21.29
N GLY A 185 -13.05 1.37 20.92
CA GLY A 185 -13.72 0.07 20.86
C GLY A 185 -14.69 -0.08 19.68
N ARG A 186 -14.55 0.77 18.66
CA ARG A 186 -15.41 0.79 17.47
C ARG A 186 -15.10 -0.43 16.60
N ARG A 187 -16.14 -1.13 16.17
CA ARG A 187 -16.05 -2.24 15.20
C ARG A 187 -16.37 -1.73 13.81
N VAL A 188 -15.54 -2.11 12.85
CA VAL A 188 -15.75 -1.82 11.43
C VAL A 188 -15.47 -3.08 10.62
N ASP A 189 -16.11 -3.19 9.46
CA ASP A 189 -15.97 -4.32 8.55
C ASP A 189 -14.78 -4.14 7.62
N TRP A 190 -14.51 -2.89 7.23
CA TRP A 190 -13.42 -2.53 6.32
C TRP A 190 -12.72 -1.27 6.81
N VAL A 191 -11.45 -1.17 6.48
CA VAL A 191 -10.67 0.06 6.56
C VAL A 191 -10.16 0.40 5.17
N ALA A 192 -9.99 1.69 4.90
CA ALA A 192 -9.64 2.17 3.58
C ALA A 192 -8.65 3.32 3.64
N ALA A 193 -7.88 3.44 2.56
CA ALA A 193 -6.92 4.51 2.33
C ALA A 193 -7.28 5.19 1.00
N GLY A 194 -7.82 6.41 1.12
CA GLY A 194 -8.13 7.30 0.01
C GLY A 194 -6.98 8.26 -0.27
N THR A 195 -6.53 8.34 -1.52
CA THR A 195 -5.47 9.24 -1.98
C THR A 195 -5.79 9.84 -3.36
N PHE A 196 -5.48 11.11 -3.56
CA PHE A 196 -5.62 11.77 -4.85
C PHE A 196 -4.26 11.85 -5.57
N ASP A 197 -4.18 11.36 -6.80
CA ASP A 197 -3.00 11.48 -7.63
C ASP A 197 -3.07 12.79 -8.43
N THR A 198 -2.12 13.70 -8.22
CA THR A 198 -2.11 15.04 -8.82
C THR A 198 -1.40 15.09 -10.18
N ALA A 199 -0.40 14.23 -10.38
CA ALA A 199 0.44 14.19 -11.58
C ALA A 199 1.19 12.85 -11.69
N VAL A 200 1.58 12.47 -12.91
CA VAL A 200 2.59 11.44 -13.13
C VAL A 200 3.98 12.08 -12.99
N GLY A 201 4.80 11.58 -12.09
CA GLY A 201 6.13 12.10 -11.81
C GLY A 201 7.20 11.01 -11.76
N LEU A 202 8.45 11.43 -11.61
CA LEU A 202 9.55 10.54 -11.28
C LEU A 202 9.84 10.74 -9.79
N SER A 203 9.72 9.70 -8.98
CA SER A 203 10.11 9.78 -7.56
C SER A 203 11.61 10.00 -7.50
N LEU A 204 12.04 11.15 -6.98
CA LEU A 204 13.47 11.47 -6.83
C LEU A 204 14.19 10.51 -5.86
N PHE A 205 13.43 9.82 -4.99
CA PHE A 205 13.98 8.88 -4.01
C PHE A 205 14.19 7.47 -4.57
N THR A 206 13.36 7.04 -5.51
CA THR A 206 13.42 5.67 -6.07
C THR A 206 13.78 5.63 -7.55
N LEU A 207 13.80 6.79 -8.23
CA LEU A 207 13.92 6.95 -9.69
C LEU A 207 12.83 6.22 -10.50
N GLN A 208 11.76 5.76 -9.83
CA GLN A 208 10.62 5.12 -10.47
C GLN A 208 9.64 6.17 -10.98
N ILE A 209 8.95 5.88 -12.09
CA ILE A 209 7.79 6.67 -12.51
C ILE A 209 6.67 6.35 -11.53
N THR A 210 6.33 7.32 -10.68
CA THR A 210 5.28 7.20 -9.68
C THR A 210 4.33 8.39 -9.79
N HIS A 211 3.06 8.17 -9.53
CA HIS A 211 2.12 9.27 -9.41
C HIS A 211 2.46 10.06 -8.13
N ARG A 212 2.38 11.39 -8.21
CA ARG A 212 2.54 12.29 -7.07
C ARG A 212 1.20 12.37 -6.35
N ILE A 213 1.17 11.91 -5.12
CA ILE A 213 -0.03 12.01 -4.28
C ILE A 213 -0.18 13.44 -3.77
N ASP A 214 -1.42 13.95 -3.74
CA ASP A 214 -1.74 15.23 -3.13
C ASP A 214 -1.41 15.20 -1.65
N ALA A 215 -0.90 16.32 -1.14
CA ALA A 215 -0.54 16.41 0.25
C ALA A 215 -1.76 16.40 1.17
N ASP A 216 -2.92 16.87 0.71
CA ASP A 216 -4.12 16.97 1.52
C ASP A 216 -5.00 15.73 1.40
N THR A 217 -4.72 14.73 2.23
CA THR A 217 -5.45 13.47 2.20
C THR A 217 -6.87 13.58 2.77
N ASP A 218 -7.18 14.66 3.48
CA ASP A 218 -8.52 14.89 4.04
C ASP A 218 -9.47 15.38 2.95
N VAL A 219 -9.00 16.19 2.00
CA VAL A 219 -9.79 16.59 0.82
C VAL A 219 -10.25 15.37 0.03
N GLU A 220 -9.36 14.41 -0.18
CA GLU A 220 -9.70 13.16 -0.87
C GLU A 220 -10.66 12.29 -0.06
N ARG A 221 -10.40 12.14 1.24
CA ARG A 221 -11.29 11.43 2.17
C ARG A 221 -12.71 11.99 2.09
N ASP A 222 -12.84 13.30 2.17
CA ASP A 222 -14.13 13.99 2.18
C ASP A 222 -14.81 13.91 0.81
N HIS A 223 -14.04 13.92 -0.29
CA HIS A 223 -14.54 13.62 -1.63
C HIS A 223 -15.14 12.21 -1.71
N ILE A 224 -14.43 11.20 -1.23
CA ILE A 224 -14.94 9.81 -1.21
C ILE A 224 -16.23 9.74 -0.40
N VAL A 225 -16.25 10.25 0.83
CA VAL A 225 -17.44 10.28 1.70
C VAL A 225 -18.60 10.96 0.97
N LYS A 226 -18.37 12.14 0.39
CA LYS A 226 -19.39 12.88 -0.34
C LYS A 226 -19.94 12.09 -1.52
N THR A 227 -19.08 11.48 -2.34
CA THR A 227 -19.54 10.72 -3.52
C THR A 227 -20.42 9.54 -3.16
N VAL A 228 -20.12 8.83 -2.07
CA VAL A 228 -20.93 7.68 -1.64
C VAL A 228 -22.22 8.10 -0.94
N THR A 229 -22.22 9.20 -0.16
CA THR A 229 -23.45 9.73 0.44
C THR A 229 -24.39 10.35 -0.58
N ASP A 230 -23.85 10.97 -1.63
CA ASP A 230 -24.66 11.53 -2.73
C ASP A 230 -25.24 10.42 -3.63
N ALA A 231 -24.59 9.25 -3.69
CA ALA A 231 -24.99 8.13 -4.51
C ALA A 231 -26.21 7.37 -3.94
N ASP A 232 -26.24 7.16 -2.62
CA ASP A 232 -27.33 6.44 -1.97
C ASP A 232 -27.72 7.10 -0.63
N PRO A 233 -28.99 7.55 -0.47
CA PRO A 233 -29.45 8.23 0.75
C PRO A 233 -29.47 7.35 2.00
N ARG A 234 -29.27 6.04 1.87
CA ARG A 234 -29.21 5.08 2.98
C ARG A 234 -27.82 4.99 3.60
N VAL A 235 -26.82 5.59 2.97
CA VAL A 235 -25.46 5.69 3.51
C VAL A 235 -25.47 6.68 4.67
N ALA A 236 -25.00 6.24 5.83
CA ALA A 236 -24.80 7.09 6.99
C ALA A 236 -23.31 7.23 7.29
N VAL A 237 -22.93 8.34 7.93
CA VAL A 237 -21.53 8.62 8.27
C VAL A 237 -21.45 9.00 9.74
N ASP A 238 -20.58 8.30 10.45
CA ASP A 238 -20.14 8.63 11.80
C ASP A 238 -18.64 8.92 11.77
N VAL A 239 -18.08 9.64 12.74
CA VAL A 239 -16.66 10.00 12.73
C VAL A 239 -16.00 9.58 14.04
N ILE A 240 -14.86 8.89 13.95
CA ILE A 240 -13.93 8.79 15.08
C ILE A 240 -13.04 10.03 15.02
N ARG A 241 -13.27 10.98 15.92
CA ARG A 241 -12.38 12.12 16.08
C ARG A 241 -11.07 11.70 16.70
N ASP A 242 -9.98 12.33 16.28
CA ASP A 242 -8.63 12.07 16.80
C ASP A 242 -8.27 10.56 16.74
N PHE A 243 -8.70 9.87 15.68
CA PHE A 243 -8.38 8.45 15.46
C PHE A 243 -6.86 8.23 15.43
N SER A 244 -6.15 9.17 14.79
CA SER A 244 -4.74 9.42 15.00
C SER A 244 -4.55 10.89 15.38
N SER A 245 -3.41 11.24 15.97
CA SER A 245 -3.01 12.65 16.01
C SER A 245 -2.92 13.18 14.59
N GLY A 246 -3.39 14.40 14.32
CA GLY A 246 -3.12 15.05 13.05
C GLY A 246 -1.62 15.18 12.80
N TYR A 247 -1.17 15.02 11.56
CA TYR A 247 0.26 15.04 11.24
C TYR A 247 0.58 15.61 9.86
N HIS A 248 1.82 16.08 9.76
CA HIS A 248 2.50 16.42 8.52
C HIS A 248 3.66 15.45 8.31
N ALA A 249 3.59 14.60 7.30
CA ALA A 249 4.56 13.52 7.08
C ALA A 249 4.92 13.37 5.60
N ARG A 250 5.69 12.32 5.28
CA ARG A 250 5.88 11.83 3.92
C ARG A 250 5.51 10.35 3.80
N ASN A 251 4.98 9.93 2.66
CA ASN A 251 4.77 8.50 2.35
C ASN A 251 6.07 7.83 1.89
N GLY A 252 6.03 6.51 1.71
CA GLY A 252 7.16 5.72 1.21
C GLY A 252 7.65 6.09 -0.20
N GLY A 253 6.85 6.84 -0.98
CA GLY A 253 7.24 7.40 -2.27
C GLY A 253 7.94 8.77 -2.19
N GLY A 254 7.86 9.43 -1.02
CA GLY A 254 8.44 10.73 -0.73
C GLY A 254 7.46 11.91 -0.83
N ASP A 255 6.18 11.67 -1.12
CA ASP A 255 5.16 12.72 -1.21
C ASP A 255 4.73 13.18 0.17
N SER A 256 4.46 14.48 0.31
CA SER A 256 3.95 15.08 1.55
C SER A 256 2.56 14.55 1.88
N ILE A 257 2.22 14.52 3.17
CA ILE A 257 0.90 14.14 3.68
C ILE A 257 0.52 15.10 4.78
N ARG A 258 -0.73 15.54 4.79
CA ARG A 258 -1.38 16.35 5.80
C ARG A 258 -2.75 15.72 6.08
N THR A 259 -3.01 15.44 7.35
CA THR A 259 -4.31 14.97 7.82
C THR A 259 -4.62 15.54 9.21
N ASP A 260 -5.89 15.83 9.47
CA ASP A 260 -6.46 16.17 10.76
C ASP A 260 -6.45 14.98 11.74
N GLY A 261 -6.36 13.75 11.22
CA GLY A 261 -6.32 12.52 12.00
C GLY A 261 -7.70 11.92 12.33
N ASP A 262 -8.78 12.48 11.79
CA ASP A 262 -10.14 11.96 11.94
C ASP A 262 -10.40 10.78 10.98
N LEU A 263 -11.24 9.84 11.43
CA LEU A 263 -11.63 8.66 10.65
C LEU A 263 -13.15 8.56 10.52
N PRO A 264 -13.73 9.00 9.39
CA PRO A 264 -15.11 8.73 9.02
C PRO A 264 -15.35 7.22 8.87
N ILE A 265 -16.42 6.74 9.49
CA ILE A 265 -16.99 5.42 9.32
C ILE A 265 -18.25 5.57 8.47
N VAL A 266 -18.18 5.06 7.25
CA VAL A 266 -19.28 5.03 6.29
C VAL A 266 -20.09 3.74 6.50
N ASP A 267 -21.32 3.87 6.95
CA ASP A 267 -22.25 2.77 7.11
C ASP A 267 -23.04 2.53 5.83
N VAL A 268 -22.75 1.41 5.17
CA VAL A 268 -23.40 0.99 3.91
C VAL A 268 -24.34 -0.19 4.13
N ARG A 269 -24.62 -0.58 5.39
CA ARG A 269 -25.48 -1.73 5.70
C ARG A 269 -26.92 -1.57 5.22
N GLY A 270 -27.37 -0.33 4.98
CA GLY A 270 -28.69 -0.03 4.42
C GLY A 270 -28.77 -0.14 2.89
N VAL A 271 -27.64 -0.22 2.19
CA VAL A 271 -27.58 -0.30 0.73
C VAL A 271 -28.05 -1.69 0.27
N THR A 272 -28.92 -1.74 -0.73
CA THR A 272 -29.34 -3.02 -1.35
C THR A 272 -28.35 -3.38 -2.45
N SER A 273 -27.81 -4.59 -2.40
CA SER A 273 -26.91 -5.15 -3.42
C SER A 273 -27.61 -5.42 -4.76
#